data_AF-A0A2E2KKV9-F1
#
_entry.id   AF-A0A2E2KKV9-F1
#
_cell.length_a   1.000
_cell.length_b   1.000
_cell.length_c   1.000
_cell.angle_alpha   90.00
_cell.angle_beta   90.00
_cell.angle_gamma   90.00
#
_symmetry.space_group_name_H-M   'P 1'
#
loop_
_entity.id
_entity.type
_entity.pdbx_description
1 polymer ?
#
loop_
_entity_poly.entity_id
_entity_poly.type
_entity_poly.pdbx_seq_one_letter_code
_entity_poly.pdbx_strand_id
1 'polypeptide(L)'
;MSEPDVFFSTADVSHVAEKLQQVTAEYEALFGNLSKQIYISIAALDNPSDEIAVALQYINDASQAFTQNFGNNHSVACGKGCHHCCHFPITVPQQTVADISKHIIETHSEEDIEDLKGKLEHNITVRQAPLYRAPCPFLDSENACSIYAHRPLSCRWFSSPDANVCEQSLHDGRDIQQHPVQSRIYQAASDALLAKQKARSGSDQQMPFIPSLLDALNVK
;
A
#
# COMPACT_ATOMS: atom_id res chain seq x y z
N MET A 1 -42.65 42.70 -19.93
CA MET A 1 -41.23 42.30 -20.05
C MET A 1 -41.07 41.09 -19.17
N SER A 2 -40.80 39.91 -19.73
CA SER A 2 -40.52 38.71 -18.93
C SER A 2 -39.21 38.92 -18.17
N GLU A 3 -39.14 38.48 -16.93
CA GLU A 3 -37.86 38.45 -16.20
C GLU A 3 -36.84 37.60 -16.99
N PRO A 4 -35.57 38.02 -17.05
CA PRO A 4 -34.54 37.24 -17.72
C PRO A 4 -34.30 35.93 -16.98
N ASP A 5 -34.15 34.83 -17.73
CA ASP A 5 -33.84 33.53 -17.14
C ASP A 5 -32.49 33.58 -16.40
N VAL A 6 -32.53 33.26 -15.10
CA VAL A 6 -31.32 33.14 -14.26
C VAL A 6 -30.92 31.68 -14.19
N PHE A 7 -29.79 31.33 -14.80
CA PHE A 7 -29.25 29.96 -14.83
C PHE A 7 -28.16 29.69 -13.79
N PHE A 8 -27.64 30.73 -13.15
CA PHE A 8 -26.55 30.65 -12.16
C PHE A 8 -26.88 31.51 -10.94
N SER A 9 -26.74 30.93 -9.75
CA SER A 9 -27.01 31.59 -8.47
C SER A 9 -25.92 31.26 -7.48
N THR A 10 -25.38 32.29 -6.80
CA THR A 10 -24.44 32.08 -5.69
C THR A 10 -25.10 31.37 -4.51
N ALA A 11 -26.42 31.48 -4.34
CA ALA A 11 -27.15 30.72 -3.33
C ALA A 11 -27.18 29.21 -3.67
N ASP A 12 -27.31 28.85 -4.95
CA ASP A 12 -27.25 27.45 -5.39
C ASP A 12 -25.85 26.86 -5.17
N VAL A 13 -24.80 27.65 -5.43
CA VAL A 13 -23.41 27.26 -5.13
C VAL A 13 -23.25 26.97 -3.64
N SER A 14 -23.70 27.85 -2.75
CA SER A 14 -23.62 27.65 -1.30
C SER A 14 -24.39 26.40 -0.84
N HIS A 15 -25.61 26.20 -1.35
CA HIS A 15 -26.43 25.04 -1.02
C HIS A 15 -25.78 23.71 -1.45
N VAL A 16 -25.22 23.66 -2.65
CA VAL A 16 -24.50 22.48 -3.12
C VAL A 16 -23.20 22.26 -2.33
N ALA A 17 -22.48 23.34 -1.99
CA ALA A 17 -21.27 23.26 -1.18
C ALA A 17 -21.53 22.65 0.21
N GLU A 18 -22.60 23.06 0.90
CA GLU A 18 -23.00 22.50 2.20
C GLU A 18 -23.28 20.99 2.10
N LYS A 19 -24.02 20.57 1.06
CA LYS A 19 -24.28 19.15 0.81
C LYS A 19 -23.00 18.37 0.54
N LEU A 20 -22.10 18.91 -0.30
CA LEU A 20 -20.83 18.27 -0.60
C LEU A 20 -19.94 18.14 0.63
N GLN A 21 -19.93 19.12 1.54
CA GLN A 21 -19.19 19.03 2.79
C GLN A 21 -19.68 17.87 3.66
N GLN A 22 -21.01 17.72 3.81
CA GLN A 22 -21.57 16.61 4.58
C GLN A 22 -21.23 15.25 3.95
N VAL A 23 -21.46 15.10 2.65
CA VAL A 23 -21.17 13.83 1.94
C VAL A 23 -19.68 13.51 1.97
N THR A 24 -18.82 14.52 1.83
CA THR A 24 -17.36 14.32 1.93
C THR A 24 -16.98 13.85 3.32
N ALA A 25 -17.55 14.43 4.38
CA ALA A 25 -17.27 13.99 5.75
C ALA A 25 -17.70 12.52 5.99
N GLU A 26 -18.86 12.13 5.48
CA GLU A 26 -19.34 10.74 5.54
C GLU A 26 -18.43 9.78 4.74
N TYR A 27 -18.00 10.19 3.55
CA TYR A 27 -17.06 9.43 2.71
C TYR A 27 -15.70 9.23 3.39
N GLU A 28 -15.13 10.29 3.97
CA GLU A 28 -13.88 10.24 4.72
C GLU A 28 -14.00 9.35 5.96
N ALA A 29 -15.15 9.38 6.64
CA ALA A 29 -15.41 8.55 7.82
C ALA A 29 -15.39 7.04 7.51
N LEU A 30 -15.70 6.62 6.28
CA LEU A 30 -15.61 5.20 5.87
C LEU A 30 -14.21 4.64 6.09
N PHE A 31 -13.17 5.36 5.67
CA PHE A 31 -11.77 4.89 5.80
C PHE A 31 -11.27 4.98 7.24
N GLY A 32 -11.65 6.03 7.98
CA GLY A 32 -11.34 6.14 9.41
C GLY A 32 -11.98 5.01 10.23
N ASN A 33 -13.22 4.64 9.91
CA ASN A 33 -13.90 3.52 10.56
C ASN A 33 -13.29 2.18 10.17
N LEU A 34 -12.91 1.99 8.90
CA LEU A 34 -12.18 0.80 8.45
C LEU A 34 -10.87 0.63 9.25
N SER A 35 -10.06 1.69 9.38
CA SER A 35 -8.82 1.65 10.15
C SER A 35 -9.06 1.26 11.61
N LYS A 36 -10.04 1.89 12.27
CA LYS A 36 -10.43 1.56 13.66
C LYS A 36 -10.87 0.11 13.79
N GLN A 37 -11.68 -0.39 12.85
CA GLN A 37 -12.18 -1.75 12.88
C GLN A 37 -11.04 -2.77 12.71
N ILE A 38 -10.11 -2.53 11.78
CA ILE A 38 -8.90 -3.36 11.62
C ILE A 38 -8.11 -3.36 12.92
N TYR A 39 -7.84 -2.18 13.50
CA TYR A 39 -7.10 -2.05 14.76
C TYR A 39 -7.75 -2.86 15.89
N ILE A 40 -9.06 -2.73 16.09
CA ILE A 40 -9.80 -3.50 17.12
C ILE A 40 -9.65 -5.00 16.88
N SER A 41 -9.76 -5.46 15.63
CA SER A 41 -9.65 -6.88 15.29
C SER A 41 -8.24 -7.45 15.48
N ILE A 42 -7.19 -6.64 15.33
CA ILE A 42 -5.80 -7.08 15.55
C ILE A 42 -5.27 -6.75 16.95
N ALA A 43 -6.02 -6.01 17.77
CA ALA A 43 -5.56 -5.50 19.07
C ALA A 43 -5.14 -6.61 20.03
N ALA A 44 -5.87 -7.72 20.06
CA ALA A 44 -5.58 -8.87 20.92
C ALA A 44 -4.64 -9.92 20.28
N LEU A 45 -4.23 -9.72 19.02
CA LEU A 45 -3.33 -10.64 18.35
C LEU A 45 -1.88 -10.39 18.77
N ASP A 46 -1.14 -11.48 18.97
CA ASP A 46 0.28 -11.47 19.33
C ASP A 46 1.19 -11.80 18.16
N ASN A 47 0.70 -12.58 17.19
CA ASN A 47 1.44 -13.01 16.02
C ASN A 47 1.30 -11.98 14.87
N PRO A 48 2.42 -11.38 14.41
CA PRO A 48 2.39 -10.41 13.31
C PRO A 48 1.79 -10.93 12.00
N SER A 49 1.97 -12.21 11.66
CA SER A 49 1.37 -12.79 10.45
C SER A 49 -0.16 -12.82 10.52
N ASP A 50 -0.72 -13.06 11.71
CA ASP A 50 -2.18 -13.06 11.90
C ASP A 50 -2.72 -11.62 11.82
N GLU A 51 -1.97 -10.64 12.32
CA GLU A 51 -2.30 -9.21 12.16
C GLU A 51 -2.35 -8.81 10.67
N ILE A 52 -1.36 -9.23 9.88
CA ILE A 52 -1.31 -8.98 8.43
C ILE A 52 -2.46 -9.69 7.70
N ALA A 53 -2.74 -10.96 8.04
CA ALA A 53 -3.81 -11.72 7.43
C ALA A 53 -5.19 -11.07 7.66
N VAL A 54 -5.47 -10.62 8.89
CA VAL A 54 -6.71 -9.89 9.22
C VAL A 54 -6.79 -8.57 8.46
N ALA A 55 -5.71 -7.79 8.40
CA ALA A 55 -5.68 -6.54 7.64
C ALA A 55 -5.97 -6.77 6.14
N LEU A 56 -5.38 -7.81 5.53
CA LEU A 56 -5.64 -8.19 4.14
C LEU A 56 -7.08 -8.61 3.90
N GLN A 57 -7.71 -9.33 4.85
CA GLN A 57 -9.12 -9.69 4.75
C GLN A 57 -10.01 -8.43 4.70
N TYR A 58 -9.80 -7.49 5.62
CA TYR A 58 -10.55 -6.22 5.61
C TYR A 58 -10.31 -5.38 4.36
N ILE A 59 -9.08 -5.38 3.82
CA ILE A 59 -8.79 -4.72 2.53
C ILE A 59 -9.64 -5.34 1.41
N ASN A 60 -9.71 -6.67 1.34
CA ASN A 60 -10.48 -7.36 0.31
C ASN A 60 -11.99 -7.07 0.45
N ASP A 61 -12.52 -7.17 1.68
CA ASP A 61 -13.93 -6.92 1.96
C ASP A 61 -14.31 -5.47 1.65
N ALA A 62 -13.48 -4.50 2.07
CA ALA A 62 -13.68 -3.09 1.74
C ALA A 62 -13.61 -2.88 0.24
N SER A 63 -12.61 -3.43 -0.45
CA SER A 63 -12.44 -3.27 -1.90
C SER A 63 -13.67 -3.80 -2.65
N GLN A 64 -14.21 -4.94 -2.24
CA GLN A 64 -15.44 -5.50 -2.78
C GLN A 64 -16.64 -4.59 -2.52
N ALA A 65 -16.83 -4.11 -1.28
CA ALA A 65 -17.93 -3.24 -0.91
C ALA A 65 -17.90 -1.92 -1.71
N PHE A 66 -16.73 -1.29 -1.86
CA PHE A 66 -16.61 -0.09 -2.67
C PHE A 66 -16.88 -0.37 -4.15
N THR A 67 -16.35 -1.48 -4.69
CA THR A 67 -16.60 -1.88 -6.09
C THR A 67 -18.10 -2.05 -6.39
N GLN A 68 -18.85 -2.62 -5.45
CA GLN A 68 -20.28 -2.89 -5.63
C GLN A 68 -21.15 -1.64 -5.52
N ASN A 69 -20.71 -0.62 -4.76
CA ASN A 69 -21.55 0.53 -4.42
C ASN A 69 -21.12 1.83 -5.11
N PHE A 70 -19.89 1.92 -5.63
CA PHE A 70 -19.38 3.10 -6.32
C PHE A 70 -19.22 2.82 -7.83
N GLY A 71 -20.00 3.54 -8.66
CA GLY A 71 -20.09 3.29 -10.10
C GLY A 71 -18.85 3.65 -10.95
N ASN A 72 -17.86 4.33 -10.37
CA ASN A 72 -16.60 4.71 -11.02
C ASN A 72 -15.41 3.94 -10.44
N ASN A 73 -15.50 2.62 -10.46
CA ASN A 73 -14.38 1.78 -10.04
C ASN A 73 -13.44 1.59 -11.23
N HIS A 74 -12.37 2.38 -11.27
CA HIS A 74 -11.39 2.29 -12.35
C HIS A 74 -10.65 0.95 -12.24
N SER A 75 -10.53 0.21 -13.34
CA SER A 75 -9.67 -0.96 -13.38
C SER A 75 -8.24 -0.56 -13.07
N VAL A 76 -7.52 -1.37 -12.29
CA VAL A 76 -6.08 -1.19 -12.07
C VAL A 76 -5.29 -2.00 -13.09
N ALA A 77 -4.21 -1.42 -13.62
CA ALA A 77 -3.29 -2.12 -14.52
C ALA A 77 -2.32 -3.04 -13.75
N CYS A 78 -2.20 -2.85 -12.44
CA CYS A 78 -1.29 -3.61 -11.58
C CYS A 78 -1.71 -5.09 -11.49
N GLY A 79 -0.84 -5.98 -11.95
CA GLY A 79 -1.00 -7.44 -11.88
C GLY A 79 0.34 -8.15 -11.61
N LYS A 80 0.34 -9.47 -11.54
CA LYS A 80 1.61 -10.24 -11.52
C LYS A 80 2.34 -9.98 -12.84
N GLY A 81 3.62 -9.64 -12.76
CA GLY A 81 4.44 -9.20 -13.90
C GLY A 81 4.49 -7.68 -14.11
N CYS A 82 3.65 -6.89 -13.45
CA CYS A 82 3.83 -5.43 -13.41
C CYS A 82 4.91 -5.09 -12.36
N HIS A 83 6.02 -4.49 -12.80
CA HIS A 83 7.23 -4.30 -11.98
C HIS A 83 7.74 -2.87 -11.91
N HIS A 84 7.02 -1.90 -12.48
CA HIS A 84 7.50 -0.52 -12.55
C HIS A 84 7.78 0.04 -11.16
N CYS A 85 6.86 -0.15 -10.20
CA CYS A 85 7.07 0.31 -8.83
C CYS A 85 8.13 -0.48 -8.02
N CYS A 86 8.57 -1.65 -8.51
CA CYS A 86 9.56 -2.49 -7.85
C CYS A 86 10.99 -1.91 -7.88
N HIS A 87 11.15 -0.70 -8.41
CA HIS A 87 12.41 0.03 -8.38
C HIS A 87 12.48 1.03 -7.21
N PHE A 88 11.34 1.39 -6.60
CA PHE A 88 11.32 2.40 -5.54
C PHE A 88 11.69 1.84 -4.16
N PRO A 89 12.30 2.65 -3.28
CA PRO A 89 12.36 2.36 -1.85
C PRO A 89 10.96 2.43 -1.26
N ILE A 90 10.66 1.47 -0.40
CA ILE A 90 9.42 1.45 0.37
C ILE A 90 9.75 1.32 1.86
N THR A 91 8.86 1.88 2.66
CA THR A 91 8.82 1.70 4.09
C THR A 91 7.63 0.82 4.46
N VAL A 92 7.75 0.09 5.56
CA VAL A 92 6.74 -0.89 6.02
C VAL A 92 6.63 -0.90 7.55
N PRO A 93 5.46 -1.27 8.11
CA PRO A 93 5.34 -1.63 9.52
C PRO A 93 6.20 -2.86 9.87
N GLN A 94 6.61 -2.98 11.14
CA GLN A 94 7.40 -4.10 11.63
C GLN A 94 6.72 -5.46 11.41
N GLN A 95 5.39 -5.50 11.47
CA GLN A 95 4.63 -6.70 11.22
C GLN A 95 4.86 -7.28 9.82
N THR A 96 5.03 -6.40 8.82
CA THR A 96 5.29 -6.82 7.44
C THR A 96 6.66 -7.48 7.30
N VAL A 97 7.67 -6.96 7.99
CA VAL A 97 9.01 -7.57 7.99
C VAL A 97 8.97 -8.94 8.65
N ALA A 98 8.29 -9.05 9.81
CA ALA A 98 8.14 -10.30 10.54
C ALA A 98 7.37 -11.38 9.74
N ASP A 99 6.29 -10.99 9.06
CA ASP A 99 5.51 -11.91 8.21
C ASP A 99 6.33 -12.44 7.03
N ILE A 100 7.02 -11.56 6.31
CA ILE A 100 7.79 -11.93 5.12
C ILE A 100 9.03 -12.74 5.51
N SER A 101 9.75 -12.37 6.57
CA SER A 101 10.92 -13.14 7.00
C SER A 101 10.52 -14.54 7.45
N LYS A 102 9.43 -14.67 8.22
CA LYS A 102 8.87 -15.97 8.60
C LYS A 102 8.56 -16.81 7.37
N HIS A 103 7.82 -16.26 6.40
CA HIS A 103 7.48 -16.97 5.16
C HIS A 103 8.73 -17.45 4.42
N ILE A 104 9.73 -16.59 4.24
CA ILE A 104 10.99 -16.94 3.57
C ILE A 104 11.65 -18.12 4.29
N ILE A 105 11.82 -18.04 5.61
CA ILE A 105 12.52 -19.08 6.36
C ILE A 105 11.76 -20.41 6.36
N GLU A 106 10.43 -20.38 6.34
CA GLU A 106 9.62 -21.61 6.31
C GLU A 106 9.56 -22.27 4.94
N THR A 107 9.88 -21.55 3.86
CA THR A 107 9.64 -22.03 2.48
C THR A 107 10.89 -22.15 1.61
N HIS A 108 12.03 -21.61 2.05
CA HIS A 108 13.30 -21.59 1.30
C HIS A 108 14.37 -22.42 1.99
N SER A 109 15.33 -22.93 1.22
CA SER A 109 16.51 -23.60 1.76
C SER A 109 17.49 -22.60 2.38
N GLU A 110 18.43 -23.07 3.21
CA GLU A 110 19.51 -22.23 3.75
C GLU A 110 20.35 -21.58 2.64
N GLU A 111 20.59 -22.30 1.53
CA GLU A 111 21.30 -21.79 0.36
C GLU A 111 20.52 -20.65 -0.34
N ASP A 112 19.21 -20.83 -0.54
CA ASP A 112 18.35 -19.78 -1.13
C ASP A 112 18.29 -18.53 -0.25
N ILE A 113 18.26 -18.71 1.08
CA ILE A 113 18.24 -17.60 2.04
C ILE A 113 19.57 -16.83 1.98
N GLU A 114 20.69 -17.54 1.89
CA GLU A 114 22.00 -16.89 1.79
C GLU A 114 22.18 -16.14 0.46
N ASP A 115 21.73 -16.72 -0.66
CA ASP A 115 21.66 -16.02 -1.94
C ASP A 115 20.77 -14.75 -1.86
N LEU A 116 19.59 -14.86 -1.24
CA LEU A 116 18.72 -13.70 -1.02
C LEU A 116 19.40 -12.62 -0.18
N LYS A 117 20.11 -12.98 0.89
CA LYS A 117 20.86 -12.03 1.72
C LYS A 117 21.90 -11.29 0.89
N GLY A 118 22.66 -11.99 0.05
CA GLY A 118 23.61 -11.36 -0.88
C GLY A 118 22.94 -10.38 -1.84
N LYS A 119 21.74 -10.71 -2.37
CA LYS A 119 20.93 -9.80 -3.20
C LYS A 119 20.45 -8.57 -2.42
N LEU A 120 20.03 -8.74 -1.16
CA LEU A 120 19.60 -7.64 -0.28
C LEU A 120 20.78 -6.69 0.01
N GLU A 121 21.95 -7.22 0.38
CA GLU A 121 23.18 -6.45 0.61
C GLU A 121 23.63 -5.67 -0.62
N HIS A 122 23.63 -6.33 -1.78
CA HIS A 122 23.92 -5.68 -3.04
C HIS A 122 22.93 -4.53 -3.31
N ASN A 123 21.63 -4.76 -3.12
CA ASN A 123 20.60 -3.75 -3.32
C ASN A 123 20.81 -2.53 -2.41
N ILE A 124 21.12 -2.74 -1.14
CA ILE A 124 21.44 -1.65 -0.19
C ILE A 124 22.62 -0.82 -0.71
N THR A 125 23.62 -1.48 -1.29
CA THR A 125 24.83 -0.82 -1.82
C THR A 125 24.53 -0.01 -3.08
N VAL A 126 23.76 -0.55 -4.03
CA VAL A 126 23.51 0.11 -5.32
C VAL A 126 22.33 1.09 -5.30
N ARG A 127 21.42 0.97 -4.33
CA ARG A 127 20.25 1.83 -4.19
C ARG A 127 20.63 3.14 -3.51
N GLN A 128 21.25 4.05 -4.28
CA GLN A 128 21.73 5.34 -3.79
C GLN A 128 21.04 6.54 -4.44
N ALA A 129 21.26 7.71 -3.85
CA ALA A 129 20.84 9.00 -4.41
C ALA A 129 21.40 9.21 -5.83
N PRO A 130 20.73 10.03 -6.67
CA PRO A 130 19.52 10.80 -6.37
C PRO A 130 18.22 10.04 -6.62
N LEU A 131 18.26 8.87 -7.27
CA LEU A 131 17.05 8.20 -7.75
C LEU A 131 16.59 7.03 -6.87
N TYR A 132 17.52 6.33 -6.18
CA TYR A 132 17.21 5.16 -5.36
C TYR A 132 16.42 4.06 -6.13
N ARG A 133 16.64 3.91 -7.44
CA ARG A 133 15.83 3.07 -8.37
C ARG A 133 16.38 1.66 -8.65
N ALA A 134 17.18 1.07 -7.75
CA ALA A 134 17.70 -0.27 -7.98
C ALA A 134 16.56 -1.32 -8.04
N PRO A 135 16.59 -2.31 -8.94
CA PRO A 135 15.56 -3.36 -9.01
C PRO A 135 15.39 -4.08 -7.67
N CYS A 136 14.15 -4.35 -7.27
CA CYS A 136 13.86 -5.09 -6.03
C CYS A 136 14.50 -6.49 -6.07
N PRO A 137 15.14 -6.95 -4.99
CA PRO A 137 15.74 -8.30 -4.88
C PRO A 137 14.76 -9.46 -5.11
N PHE A 138 13.45 -9.21 -5.01
CA PHE A 138 12.40 -10.19 -5.26
C PHE A 138 11.91 -10.23 -6.71
N LEU A 139 12.47 -9.44 -7.63
CA LEU A 139 12.18 -9.60 -9.05
C LEU A 139 12.91 -10.84 -9.58
N ASP A 140 12.16 -11.76 -10.19
CA ASP A 140 12.71 -12.89 -10.91
C ASP A 140 13.18 -12.49 -12.32
N SER A 141 13.68 -13.46 -13.09
CA SER A 141 14.20 -13.23 -14.44
C SER A 141 13.15 -12.71 -15.42
N GLU A 142 11.87 -12.93 -15.15
CA GLU A 142 10.73 -12.47 -15.95
C GLU A 142 10.12 -11.17 -15.40
N ASN A 143 10.81 -10.50 -14.46
CA ASN A 143 10.34 -9.33 -13.72
C ASN A 143 9.05 -9.57 -12.91
N ALA A 144 8.71 -10.81 -12.59
CA ALA A 144 7.65 -11.10 -11.64
C ALA A 144 8.19 -11.09 -10.20
N CYS A 145 7.37 -10.63 -9.27
CA CYS A 145 7.73 -10.64 -7.85
C CYS A 145 7.62 -12.08 -7.31
N SER A 146 8.73 -12.64 -6.82
CA SER A 146 8.79 -14.00 -6.26
C SER A 146 7.92 -14.15 -5.02
N ILE A 147 7.76 -13.08 -4.22
CA ILE A 147 6.86 -13.02 -3.06
C ILE A 147 5.51 -12.35 -3.37
N TYR A 148 4.98 -12.47 -4.60
CA TYR A 148 3.79 -11.73 -5.05
C TYR A 148 2.60 -11.79 -4.07
N ALA A 149 2.37 -12.98 -3.48
CA ALA A 149 1.32 -13.24 -2.51
C ALA A 149 1.56 -12.56 -1.15
N HIS A 150 2.81 -12.36 -0.76
CA HIS A 150 3.24 -11.72 0.49
C HIS A 150 3.76 -10.29 0.28
N ARG A 151 3.49 -9.66 -0.87
CA ARG A 151 3.91 -8.27 -1.12
C ARG A 151 3.43 -7.34 0.01
N PRO A 152 4.30 -6.45 0.51
CA PRO A 152 3.92 -5.40 1.47
C PRO A 152 2.70 -4.60 1.04
N LEU A 153 1.95 -4.07 2.00
CA LEU A 153 0.82 -3.18 1.70
C LEU A 153 1.26 -1.97 0.88
N SER A 154 2.45 -1.40 1.14
CA SER A 154 3.01 -0.29 0.36
C SER A 154 3.24 -0.65 -1.12
N CYS A 155 3.58 -1.91 -1.43
CA CYS A 155 3.68 -2.40 -2.81
C CYS A 155 2.31 -2.58 -3.50
N ARG A 156 1.21 -2.62 -2.75
CA ARG A 156 -0.17 -2.80 -3.25
C ARG A 156 -0.99 -1.52 -3.21
N TRP A 157 -0.54 -0.55 -2.43
CA TRP A 157 -1.17 0.76 -2.25
C TRP A 157 -1.15 1.54 -3.56
N PHE A 158 0.03 1.72 -4.16
CA PHE A 158 0.15 2.40 -5.44
C PHE A 158 -0.50 1.55 -6.55
N SER A 159 -1.57 2.08 -7.12
CA SER A 159 -2.48 1.36 -8.01
C SER A 159 -2.88 2.27 -9.16
N SER A 160 -2.07 2.25 -10.22
CA SER A 160 -2.35 3.02 -11.43
C SER A 160 -3.35 2.29 -12.32
N PRO A 161 -4.29 3.00 -12.98
CA PRO A 161 -5.09 2.44 -14.05
C PRO A 161 -4.30 2.24 -15.35
N ASP A 162 -3.06 2.76 -15.46
CA ASP A 162 -2.26 2.70 -16.70
C ASP A 162 -0.79 2.33 -16.42
N ALA A 163 -0.38 1.13 -16.88
CA ALA A 163 0.99 0.65 -16.73
C ALA A 163 2.00 1.46 -17.56
N ASN A 164 1.63 2.02 -18.71
CA ASN A 164 2.53 2.81 -19.54
C ASN A 164 2.94 4.11 -18.84
N VAL A 165 2.02 4.71 -18.07
CA VAL A 165 2.33 5.90 -17.27
C VAL A 165 3.31 5.55 -16.15
N CYS A 166 3.15 4.39 -15.51
CA CYS A 166 4.08 3.89 -14.51
C CYS A 166 5.49 3.66 -15.11
N GLU A 167 5.57 3.07 -16.31
CA GLU A 167 6.84 2.88 -17.01
C GLU A 167 7.54 4.20 -17.32
N GLN A 168 6.80 5.16 -17.90
CA GLN A 168 7.33 6.48 -18.24
C GLN A 168 7.85 7.24 -17.01
N SER A 169 7.16 7.13 -15.88
CA SER A 169 7.57 7.74 -14.61
C SER A 169 8.95 7.28 -14.12
N LEU A 170 9.39 6.07 -14.49
CA LEU A 170 10.75 5.61 -14.18
C LEU A 170 11.84 6.42 -14.88
N HIS A 171 11.51 6.97 -16.06
CA HIS A 171 12.43 7.74 -16.88
C HIS A 171 12.35 9.23 -16.59
N ASP A 172 11.15 9.80 -16.51
CA ASP A 172 10.95 11.26 -16.44
C ASP A 172 10.42 11.75 -15.09
N GLY A 173 10.03 10.85 -14.17
CA GLY A 173 9.52 11.21 -12.86
C GLY A 173 8.13 11.84 -12.86
N ARG A 174 7.35 11.69 -13.94
CA ARG A 174 5.96 12.19 -13.98
C ARG A 174 5.09 11.60 -12.88
N ASP A 175 4.07 12.35 -12.50
CA ASP A 175 3.04 11.90 -11.57
C ASP A 175 2.22 10.75 -12.15
N ILE A 176 1.90 9.79 -11.29
CA ILE A 176 1.08 8.63 -11.64
C ILE A 176 -0.27 8.80 -10.95
N GLN A 177 -1.34 8.86 -11.75
CA GLN A 177 -2.69 8.85 -11.22
C GLN A 177 -2.93 7.55 -10.43
N GLN A 178 -3.42 7.70 -9.19
CA GLN A 178 -3.73 6.59 -8.30
C GLN A 178 -5.23 6.29 -8.32
N HIS A 179 -5.59 5.03 -8.10
CA HIS A 179 -6.97 4.65 -7.86
C HIS A 179 -7.45 5.30 -6.54
N PRO A 180 -8.47 6.18 -6.60
CA PRO A 180 -8.79 7.08 -5.48
C PRO A 180 -9.33 6.33 -4.26
N VAL A 181 -10.00 5.20 -4.46
CA VAL A 181 -10.55 4.40 -3.36
C VAL A 181 -9.53 3.40 -2.83
N GLN A 182 -8.77 2.76 -3.73
CA GLN A 182 -7.86 1.68 -3.33
C GLN A 182 -6.74 2.23 -2.47
N SER A 183 -6.18 3.37 -2.86
CA SER A 183 -5.15 4.03 -2.06
C SER A 183 -5.60 4.31 -0.63
N ARG A 184 -6.85 4.73 -0.44
CA ARG A 184 -7.44 5.04 0.87
C ARG A 184 -7.72 3.79 1.71
N ILE A 185 -8.11 2.68 1.09
CA ILE A 185 -8.28 1.38 1.78
C ILE A 185 -6.93 0.88 2.32
N TYR A 186 -5.88 0.90 1.48
CA TYR A 186 -4.54 0.46 1.91
C TYR A 186 -3.93 1.40 2.95
N GLN A 187 -4.18 2.70 2.84
CA GLN A 187 -3.78 3.68 3.86
C GLN A 187 -4.43 3.35 5.21
N ALA A 188 -5.74 3.14 5.24
CA ALA A 188 -6.48 2.81 6.46
C ALA A 188 -5.93 1.55 7.17
N ALA A 189 -5.59 0.52 6.40
CA ALA A 189 -4.98 -0.71 6.91
C ALA A 189 -3.54 -0.48 7.42
N SER A 190 -2.74 0.31 6.70
CA SER A 190 -1.39 0.71 7.15
C SER A 190 -1.45 1.48 8.47
N ASP A 191 -2.38 2.42 8.60
CA ASP A 191 -2.57 3.21 9.82
C ASP A 191 -2.96 2.32 11.01
N ALA A 192 -3.79 1.31 10.79
CA ALA A 192 -4.17 0.35 11.84
C ALA A 192 -2.98 -0.49 12.32
N LEU A 193 -2.14 -0.99 11.39
CA LEU A 193 -0.92 -1.73 11.71
C LEU A 193 0.09 -0.85 12.47
N LEU A 194 0.24 0.41 12.08
CA LEU A 194 1.11 1.37 12.76
C LEU A 194 0.60 1.72 14.16
N ALA A 195 -0.71 1.88 14.32
CA ALA A 195 -1.31 2.08 15.64
C ALA A 195 -1.06 0.88 16.58
N LYS A 196 -1.18 -0.35 16.06
CA LYS A 196 -0.83 -1.58 16.78
C LYS A 196 0.67 -1.66 17.09
N GLN A 197 1.52 -1.28 16.15
CA GLN A 197 2.98 -1.19 16.35
C GLN A 197 3.32 -0.21 17.47
N LYS A 198 2.69 0.96 17.49
CA LYS A 198 2.85 1.97 18.52
C LYS A 198 2.40 1.48 19.90
N ALA A 199 1.27 0.79 19.96
CA ALA A 199 0.78 0.20 21.21
C ALA A 199 1.75 -0.87 21.76
N ARG A 200 2.45 -1.61 20.89
CA ARG A 200 3.42 -2.66 21.27
C ARG A 200 4.81 -2.11 21.60
N SER A 201 5.32 -1.16 20.82
CA SER A 201 6.73 -0.74 20.83
C SER A 201 6.96 0.71 21.27
N GLY A 202 5.89 1.50 21.40
CA GLY A 202 5.95 2.95 21.58
C GLY A 202 6.21 3.75 20.31
N SER A 203 6.45 3.10 19.16
CA SER A 203 6.76 3.75 17.88
C SER A 203 5.78 3.37 16.77
N ASP A 204 5.28 4.37 16.04
CA ASP A 204 4.52 4.24 14.79
C ASP A 204 5.40 4.46 13.55
N GLN A 205 6.73 4.53 13.71
CA GLN A 205 7.63 4.75 12.58
C GLN A 205 7.69 3.50 11.69
N GLN A 206 7.50 3.70 10.39
CA GLN A 206 7.78 2.67 9.41
C GLN A 206 9.30 2.50 9.23
N MET A 207 9.70 1.31 8.79
CA MET A 207 11.10 0.95 8.61
C MET A 207 11.41 0.72 7.12
N PRO A 208 12.64 0.97 6.65
CA PRO A 208 13.03 0.69 5.27
C PRO A 208 13.00 -0.82 5.02
N PHE A 209 12.21 -1.27 4.06
CA PHE A 209 11.88 -2.69 3.88
C PHE A 209 13.11 -3.58 3.67
N ILE A 210 13.97 -3.22 2.71
CA ILE A 210 15.12 -4.06 2.31
C ILE A 210 16.14 -4.21 3.45
N PRO A 211 16.65 -3.13 4.09
CA PRO A 211 17.52 -3.26 5.25
C PRO A 211 16.89 -4.05 6.40
N SER A 212 15.65 -3.73 6.78
CA SER A 212 15.01 -4.39 7.92
C SER A 212 14.73 -5.88 7.68
N LEU A 213 14.48 -6.27 6.43
CA LEU A 213 14.36 -7.69 6.10
C LEU A 213 15.70 -8.41 6.21
N LEU A 214 16.79 -7.82 5.71
CA LEU A 214 18.13 -8.38 5.86
C LEU A 214 18.48 -8.59 7.35
N ASP A 215 18.22 -7.59 8.18
CA ASP A 215 18.42 -7.69 9.63
C ASP A 215 17.61 -8.86 10.22
N ALA A 216 16.34 -9.01 9.83
CA ALA A 216 15.48 -10.09 10.31
C ALA A 216 15.96 -11.49 9.87
N LEU A 217 16.58 -11.61 8.70
CA LEU A 217 17.15 -12.87 8.20
C LEU A 217 18.51 -13.19 8.85
N ASN A 218 19.21 -12.21 9.43
CA ASN A 218 20.50 -12.39 10.11
C ASN A 218 20.38 -12.81 11.58
N VAL A 219 19.22 -12.64 12.20
CA VAL A 219 18.99 -12.93 13.64
C VAL A 219 18.59 -14.39 13.89
N LYS A 220 18.50 -15.22 12.83
CA LYS A 220 18.27 -16.67 12.92
C LYS A 220 19.57 -17.46 12.91
#